data_AF-A0A1F9PDA7-F1
#
_entry.id   AF-A0A1F9PDA7-F1
#
_cell.length_a   1.000
_cell.length_b   1.000
_cell.length_c   1.000
_cell.angle_alpha   90.00
_cell.angle_beta   90.00
_cell.angle_gamma   90.00
#
_symmetry.space_group_name_H-M   'P 1'
#
loop_
_entity.id
_entity.type
_entity.pdbx_description
1 polymer ?
#
loop_
_entity_poly.entity_id
_entity_poly.type
_entity_poly.pdbx_seq_one_letter_code
_entity_poly.pdbx_strand_id
1 'polypeptide(L)'
;MFEYLKKTLLTGVGLALRSKSELTDLAKEFAEKSRMSQDEARDFLKECEGKYEEAREGFDKKVEAAIEKILTKLDLPSKSDIKALNDRIDALTKKLTDE
;
A
#
# COMPACT_ATOMS: atom_id res chain seq x y z
N MET A 1 -25.79 15.46 1.88
CA MET A 1 -25.21 14.66 2.99
C MET A 1 -24.76 13.28 2.54
N PHE A 2 -25.61 12.50 1.85
CA PHE A 2 -25.26 11.17 1.31
C PHE A 2 -23.96 11.15 0.50
N GLU A 3 -23.82 12.03 -0.49
CA GLU A 3 -22.61 12.17 -1.31
C GLU A 3 -21.34 12.49 -0.51
N TYR A 4 -21.46 13.25 0.58
CA TYR A 4 -20.33 13.56 1.44
C TYR A 4 -19.91 12.35 2.28
N LEU A 5 -20.87 11.57 2.77
CA LEU A 5 -20.57 10.35 3.51
C LEU A 5 -19.95 9.28 2.60
N LYS A 6 -20.47 9.16 1.37
CA LYS A 6 -19.91 8.33 0.29
C LYS A 6 -18.45 8.72 0.01
N LYS A 7 -18.18 10.02 -0.21
CA LYS A 7 -16.82 10.53 -0.39
C LYS A 7 -15.92 10.26 0.82
N THR A 8 -16.40 10.47 2.04
CA THR A 8 -15.60 10.25 3.27
C THR A 8 -15.20 8.78 3.43
N LEU A 9 -16.12 7.85 3.19
CA LEU A 9 -15.80 6.42 3.16
C LEU A 9 -14.73 6.15 2.09
N LEU A 10 -14.94 6.64 0.87
CA LEU A 10 -14.04 6.41 -0.27
C LEU A 10 -12.67 7.12 -0.17
N THR A 11 -12.47 8.02 0.81
CA THR A 11 -11.23 8.80 0.99
C THR A 11 -10.18 8.07 1.87
N GLY A 12 -10.38 6.79 2.18
CA GLY A 12 -9.28 5.83 2.18
C GLY A 12 -8.49 5.60 3.47
N VAL A 13 -8.54 6.47 4.49
CA VAL A 13 -7.80 6.20 5.75
C VAL A 13 -8.50 5.13 6.60
N GLY A 14 -9.83 5.18 6.69
CA GLY A 14 -10.61 4.19 7.43
C GLY A 14 -10.77 2.85 6.70
N LEU A 15 -10.70 2.85 5.36
CA LEU A 15 -10.85 1.62 4.57
C LEU A 15 -9.56 0.80 4.52
N ALA A 16 -8.38 1.43 4.44
CA ALA A 16 -7.10 0.71 4.38
C ALA A 16 -6.83 -0.14 5.64
N LEU A 17 -7.40 0.24 6.78
CA LEU A 17 -7.24 -0.46 8.08
C LEU A 17 -8.23 -1.62 8.26
N ARG A 18 -9.16 -1.83 7.33
CA ARG A 18 -10.26 -2.81 7.44
C ARG A 18 -10.01 -4.04 6.58
N SER A 19 -10.70 -5.13 6.91
CA SER A 19 -10.70 -6.32 6.07
C SER A 19 -11.64 -6.14 4.86
N LYS A 20 -11.37 -6.87 3.76
CA LYS A 20 -12.22 -6.85 2.56
C LYS A 20 -13.67 -7.28 2.86
N SER A 21 -13.85 -8.21 3.80
CA SER A 21 -15.19 -8.64 4.26
C SER A 21 -15.93 -7.52 5.01
N GLU A 22 -15.27 -6.86 5.97
CA GLU A 22 -15.86 -5.74 6.70
C GLU A 22 -16.25 -4.57 5.79
N LEU A 23 -15.45 -4.31 4.75
CA LEU A 23 -15.75 -3.32 3.72
C LEU A 23 -17.02 -3.70 2.93
N THR A 24 -17.11 -4.97 2.53
CA THR A 24 -18.24 -5.50 1.76
C THR A 24 -19.53 -5.43 2.56
N ASP A 25 -19.47 -5.78 3.85
CA ASP A 25 -20.63 -5.75 4.74
C ASP A 25 -21.10 -4.32 5.00
N LEU A 26 -20.16 -3.39 5.24
CA LEU A 26 -20.47 -1.97 5.40
C LEU A 26 -21.10 -1.36 4.14
N ALA A 27 -20.56 -1.71 2.97
CA ALA A 27 -21.07 -1.22 1.69
C ALA A 27 -22.47 -1.79 1.37
N LYS A 28 -22.74 -3.06 1.71
CA LYS A 28 -24.08 -3.67 1.59
C LYS A 28 -25.08 -3.00 2.53
N GLU A 29 -24.74 -2.84 3.81
CA GLU A 29 -25.59 -2.16 4.79
C GLU A 29 -25.91 -0.73 4.36
N PHE A 30 -24.93 -0.04 3.78
CA PHE A 30 -25.11 1.30 3.24
C PHE A 30 -26.04 1.31 2.02
N ALA A 31 -25.88 0.37 1.10
CA ALA A 31 -26.74 0.26 -0.08
C ALA A 31 -28.21 0.00 0.31
N GLU A 32 -28.43 -0.88 1.29
CA GLU A 32 -29.76 -1.19 1.83
C GLU A 32 -30.40 0.03 2.53
N LYS A 33 -29.67 0.67 3.45
CA LYS A 33 -30.16 1.86 4.17
C LYS A 33 -30.49 3.03 3.24
N SER A 34 -29.77 3.11 2.14
CA SER A 34 -29.92 4.18 1.15
C SER A 34 -30.98 3.85 0.09
N ARG A 35 -31.60 2.67 0.18
CA ARG A 35 -32.60 2.18 -0.79
C ARG A 35 -32.10 2.24 -2.23
N MET A 36 -30.83 1.91 -2.44
CA MET A 36 -30.24 1.85 -3.78
C MET A 36 -30.93 0.77 -4.61
N SER A 37 -31.12 1.02 -5.89
CA SER A 37 -31.49 -0.04 -6.83
C SER A 37 -30.40 -1.10 -6.91
N GLN A 38 -30.72 -2.30 -7.42
CA GLN A 38 -29.72 -3.37 -7.53
C GLN A 38 -28.52 -2.98 -8.39
N ASP A 39 -28.75 -2.24 -9.47
CA ASP A 39 -27.67 -1.76 -10.34
C ASP A 39 -26.78 -0.74 -9.62
N GLU A 40 -27.37 0.23 -8.92
CA GLU A 40 -26.62 1.22 -8.14
C GLU A 40 -25.83 0.60 -6.99
N ALA A 41 -26.40 -0.40 -6.31
CA ALA A 41 -25.74 -1.13 -5.23
C ALA A 41 -24.53 -1.93 -5.75
N ARG A 42 -24.67 -2.59 -6.91
CA ARG A 42 -23.57 -3.33 -7.55
C ARG A 42 -22.44 -2.40 -7.96
N ASP A 43 -22.77 -1.26 -8.56
CA ASP A 43 -21.76 -0.31 -9.03
C ASP A 43 -21.06 0.37 -7.85
N PHE A 44 -21.79 0.66 -6.77
CA PHE A 44 -21.22 1.16 -5.52
C PHE A 44 -20.25 0.17 -4.86
N LEU A 45 -20.61 -1.11 -4.78
CA LEU A 45 -19.72 -2.14 -4.25
C LEU A 45 -18.41 -2.23 -5.02
N LYS A 46 -18.47 -2.21 -6.36
CA LYS A 46 -17.28 -2.17 -7.22
C LYS A 46 -16.42 -0.94 -6.98
N GLU A 47 -17.05 0.23 -6.80
CA GLU A 47 -16.35 1.48 -6.49
C GLU A 47 -15.62 1.40 -5.14
N CYS A 48 -16.26 0.83 -4.12
CA CYS A 48 -15.66 0.58 -2.81
C CYS A 48 -14.47 -0.39 -2.89
N GLU A 49 -14.59 -1.49 -3.64
CA GLU A 49 -13.51 -2.45 -3.83
C GLU A 49 -12.29 -1.81 -4.52
N GLY A 50 -12.51 -1.07 -5.62
CA GLY A 50 -11.42 -0.39 -6.32
C GLY A 50 -10.73 0.66 -5.44
N LYS A 51 -11.51 1.42 -4.66
CA LYS A 51 -10.96 2.40 -3.70
C LYS A 51 -10.20 1.76 -2.54
N TYR A 52 -10.62 0.58 -2.09
CA TYR A 52 -9.90 -0.19 -1.09
C TYR A 52 -8.54 -0.65 -1.60
N GLU A 53 -8.47 -1.19 -2.83
CA GLU A 53 -7.21 -1.61 -3.44
C GLU A 53 -6.24 -0.44 -3.60
N GLU A 54 -6.71 0.69 -4.13
CA GLU A 54 -5.93 1.93 -4.25
C GLU A 54 -5.40 2.42 -2.88
N ALA A 55 -6.25 2.42 -1.85
CA ALA A 55 -5.87 2.83 -0.51
C ALA A 55 -4.84 1.89 0.13
N ARG A 56 -4.97 0.58 -0.11
CA ARG A 56 -4.06 -0.45 0.39
C ARG A 56 -2.67 -0.33 -0.25
N GLU A 57 -2.60 -0.22 -1.57
CA GLU A 57 -1.32 0.01 -2.27
C GLU A 57 -0.63 1.30 -1.81
N GLY A 58 -1.41 2.37 -1.62
CA GLY A 58 -0.89 3.64 -1.08
C GLY A 58 -0.39 3.53 0.35
N PHE A 59 -1.01 2.68 1.17
CA PHE A 59 -0.55 2.39 2.53
C PHE A 59 0.75 1.58 2.52
N ASP A 60 0.82 0.52 1.72
CA ASP A 60 2.01 -0.34 1.61
C ASP A 60 3.25 0.48 1.21
N LYS A 61 3.12 1.34 0.18
CA LYS A 61 4.20 2.27 -0.24
C LYS A 61 4.65 3.22 0.87
N LYS A 62 3.71 3.72 1.69
CA LYS A 62 4.05 4.60 2.82
C LYS A 62 4.79 3.84 3.92
N VAL A 63 4.42 2.59 4.17
CA VAL A 63 5.10 1.72 5.13
C VAL A 63 6.52 1.41 4.65
N GLU A 64 6.69 1.03 3.38
CA GLU A 64 8.00 0.80 2.77
C GLU A 64 8.90 2.04 2.90
N ALA A 65 8.42 3.22 2.50
CA ALA A 65 9.18 4.46 2.61
C ALA A 65 9.51 4.83 4.06
N ALA A 66 8.61 4.54 5.02
CA ALA A 66 8.87 4.77 6.43
C ALA A 66 9.98 3.84 6.96
N ILE A 67 9.96 2.56 6.58
CA ILE A 67 10.98 1.58 6.93
C ILE A 67 12.33 1.98 6.32
N GLU A 68 12.37 2.30 5.02
CA GLU A 68 13.58 2.75 4.33
C GLU A 68 14.20 3.96 5.05
N LYS A 69 13.38 4.96 5.37
CA LYS A 69 13.83 6.16 6.10
C LYS A 69 14.38 5.83 7.49
N ILE A 70 13.82 4.84 8.20
CA ILE A 70 14.34 4.40 9.50
C ILE A 70 15.69 3.71 9.32
N LEU A 71 15.80 2.79 8.36
CA LEU A 71 17.04 2.07 8.08
C LEU A 71 18.18 3.03 7.70
N THR A 72 17.91 4.02 6.85
CA THR A 72 18.87 5.07 6.49
C THR A 72 19.27 5.91 7.71
N LYS A 73 18.31 6.26 8.59
CA LYS A 73 18.62 7.01 9.82
C LYS A 73 19.50 6.25 10.81
N LEU A 74 19.41 4.92 10.81
CA LEU A 74 20.25 4.05 11.63
C LEU A 74 21.60 3.75 10.98
N ASP A 75 21.89 4.37 9.83
CA ASP A 75 23.12 4.16 9.06
C ASP A 75 23.35 2.69 8.67
N LEU A 76 22.25 1.97 8.41
CA LEU A 76 22.29 0.57 8.03
C LEU A 76 22.51 0.45 6.51
N PRO A 77 23.62 -0.18 6.07
CA PRO A 77 23.86 -0.38 4.65
C PRO A 77 22.88 -1.39 4.06
N SER A 78 22.45 -1.14 2.82
CA SER A 78 21.62 -2.08 2.07
C SER A 78 22.43 -3.29 1.62
N LYS A 79 21.72 -4.37 1.24
CA LYS A 79 22.36 -5.54 0.63
C LYS A 79 23.12 -5.18 -0.66
N SER A 80 22.63 -4.21 -1.43
CA SER A 80 23.30 -3.69 -2.62
C SER A 80 24.60 -2.98 -2.29
N ASP A 81 24.65 -2.20 -1.20
CA ASP A 81 25.87 -1.51 -0.77
C ASP A 81 26.97 -2.53 -0.41
N ILE A 82 26.59 -3.56 0.35
CA ILE A 82 27.50 -4.66 0.72
C ILE A 82 27.99 -5.40 -0.53
N LYS A 83 27.08 -5.70 -1.47
CA LYS A 83 27.47 -6.38 -2.71
C LYS A 83 28.44 -5.54 -3.54
N ALA A 84 28.17 -4.24 -3.69
CA ALA A 84 29.06 -3.34 -4.42
C ALA A 84 30.44 -3.22 -3.76
N LEU A 85 30.50 -3.28 -2.42
CA LEU A 85 31.77 -3.32 -1.69
C LEU A 85 32.54 -4.62 -1.98
N ASN A 86 31.86 -5.77 -1.92
CA ASN A 86 32.47 -7.07 -2.21
C ASN A 86 32.96 -7.16 -3.67
N ASP A 87 32.16 -6.72 -4.64
CA ASP A 87 32.56 -6.71 -6.06
C ASP A 87 33.84 -5.86 -6.27
N ARG A 88 33.98 -4.74 -5.53
CA ARG A 88 35.19 -3.91 -5.55
C ARG A 88 36.38 -4.59 -4.88
N ILE A 89 36.16 -5.27 -3.76
CA ILE A 89 37.20 -6.04 -3.05
C ILE A 89 37.72 -7.17 -3.95
N ASP A 90 36.84 -7.91 -4.62
CA ASP A 90 37.20 -9.00 -5.52
C ASP A 90 38.02 -8.48 -6.71
N ALA A 91 37.60 -7.35 -7.31
CA ALA A 91 38.32 -6.73 -8.41
C ALA A 91 39.72 -6.24 -8.00
N LEU A 92 39.87 -5.68 -6.79
CA LEU A 92 41.16 -5.27 -6.25
C LEU A 92 42.05 -6.47 -5.94
N THR A 93 41.48 -7.51 -5.31
CA THR A 93 42.19 -8.75 -4.98
C THR A 93 42.74 -9.39 -6.23
N LYS A 94 41.93 -9.50 -7.28
CA LYS A 94 42.35 -10.05 -8.57
C LYS A 94 43.54 -9.29 -9.18
N LYS A 95 43.52 -7.95 -9.14
CA LYS A 95 44.63 -7.12 -9.64
C LYS A 95 45.92 -7.34 -8.87
N LEU A 96 45.84 -7.60 -7.56
CA LEU A 96 47.01 -7.82 -6.71
C LEU A 96 47.60 -9.23 -6.84
N THR A 97 46.80 -10.23 -7.23
CA THR A 97 47.25 -11.61 -7.44
C THR A 97 47.62 -11.93 -8.89
N ASP A 98 47.21 -11.10 -9.86
CA ASP A 98 47.57 -11.23 -11.27
C ASP A 98 48.91 -10.51 -11.60
N GLU A 99 49.58 -9.87 -10.62
CA GLU A 99 51.00 -9.45 -10.61
C GLU A 99 51.89 -10.50 -9.94
#